data_AF-A0A9D8J4L0-F1
#
_entry.id   AF-A0A9D8J4L0-F1
#
_cell.length_a   1.000
_cell.length_b   1.000
_cell.length_c   1.000
_cell.angle_alpha   90.00
_cell.angle_beta   90.00
_cell.angle_gamma   90.00
#
_symmetry.space_group_name_H-M   'P 1'
#
loop_
_entity.id
_entity.type
_entity.pdbx_description
1 polymer ?
#
loop_
_entity_poly.entity_id
_entity_poly.type
_entity_poly.pdbx_seq_one_letter_code
_entity_poly.pdbx_strand_id
1 'polypeptide(L)'
;MMAFSPQKPPGRPKATSSGLFRAFHPETMKEKGVSWTIAMLSIIFIVVFLAIAEYWGEEPDRFDVVAMAAKDGKVKDAKALPLGYTYATTVINIAETLLTKPGGFLVNDMFPPGVFEDNMPSWEYGALTALRDTTSALRNHIARAQSQSKEDPDLAQAEPFFYFDHTSWQLPSSESEYQKGIEAMRRYRARLSTRDASFFSRADNLRQYLEILEKRLGSLSNRLSASAGDTGL
;
A
#
# COMPACT_ATOMS: atom_id res chain seq x y z
N MET A 1 70.98 -51.53 6.41
CA MET A 1 69.83 -50.98 7.14
C MET A 1 69.42 -49.68 6.45
N MET A 2 68.26 -49.67 5.80
CA MET A 2 67.76 -48.56 5.00
C MET A 2 67.26 -47.41 5.90
N ALA A 3 67.63 -46.19 5.54
CA ALA A 3 67.18 -44.95 6.15
C ALA A 3 65.71 -44.69 5.82
N PHE A 4 64.91 -44.32 6.83
CA PHE A 4 63.55 -43.85 6.65
C PHE A 4 63.49 -42.36 7.00
N SER A 5 63.33 -41.53 5.97
CA SER A 5 63.07 -40.09 6.13
C SER A 5 61.58 -39.86 6.39
N PRO A 6 61.20 -38.95 7.30
CA PRO A 6 59.79 -38.66 7.57
C PRO A 6 59.17 -37.81 6.44
N GLN A 7 58.05 -38.29 5.88
CA GLN A 7 57.26 -37.54 4.90
C GLN A 7 56.45 -36.43 5.57
N LYS A 8 56.47 -35.24 4.96
CA LYS A 8 55.69 -34.05 5.36
C LYS A 8 54.20 -34.26 5.03
N PRO A 9 53.25 -33.92 5.91
CA PRO A 9 51.83 -34.13 5.65
C PRO A 9 51.33 -33.23 4.50
N PRO A 10 50.34 -33.69 3.71
CA PRO A 10 49.79 -32.92 2.60
C PRO A 10 49.11 -31.64 3.12
N GLY A 11 49.48 -30.50 2.53
CA GLY A 11 48.89 -29.21 2.85
C GLY A 11 47.40 -29.18 2.52
N ARG A 12 46.59 -28.60 3.42
CA ARG A 12 45.15 -28.41 3.21
C ARG A 12 44.91 -27.62 1.90
N PRO A 13 43.94 -28.01 1.06
CA PRO A 13 43.56 -27.23 -0.10
C PRO A 13 43.05 -25.86 0.37
N LYS A 14 43.63 -24.78 -0.16
CA LYS A 14 43.16 -23.42 0.10
C LYS A 14 41.71 -23.32 -0.37
N ALA A 15 40.81 -22.94 0.54
CA ALA A 15 39.42 -22.72 0.23
C ALA A 15 39.33 -21.76 -0.97
N THR A 16 38.78 -22.25 -2.08
CA THR A 16 38.50 -21.47 -3.27
C THR A 16 37.43 -20.45 -2.88
N SER A 17 37.85 -19.25 -2.46
CA SER A 17 36.94 -18.16 -2.19
C SER A 17 36.13 -17.91 -3.45
N SER A 18 34.81 -18.07 -3.36
CA SER A 18 33.89 -17.83 -4.46
C SER A 18 34.25 -16.49 -5.12
N GLY A 19 34.27 -16.45 -6.46
CA GLY A 19 34.79 -15.31 -7.23
C GLY A 19 34.18 -13.96 -6.86
N LEU A 20 33.00 -13.98 -6.23
CA LEU A 20 32.33 -12.81 -5.66
C LEU A 20 33.18 -12.14 -4.56
N PHE A 21 33.62 -12.89 -3.55
CA PHE A 21 34.45 -12.36 -2.46
C PHE A 21 35.81 -11.86 -2.95
N ARG A 22 36.33 -12.46 -4.02
CA ARG A 22 37.59 -12.06 -4.64
C ARG A 22 37.47 -10.74 -5.40
N ALA A 23 36.30 -10.44 -5.97
CA ALA A 23 36.03 -9.13 -6.53
C ALA A 23 36.14 -8.07 -5.41
N PHE A 24 35.46 -8.25 -4.28
CA PHE A 24 35.41 -7.27 -3.17
C PHE A 24 36.70 -7.13 -2.34
N HIS A 25 37.82 -7.77 -2.70
CA HIS A 25 39.05 -7.64 -1.93
C HIS A 25 39.78 -6.30 -2.16
N PRO A 26 40.39 -5.69 -1.13
CA PRO A 26 41.10 -4.42 -1.26
C PRO A 26 42.35 -4.49 -2.16
N GLU A 27 42.88 -5.69 -2.42
CA GLU A 27 44.02 -5.89 -3.32
C GLU A 27 43.62 -5.79 -4.80
N THR A 28 42.45 -6.33 -5.20
CA THR A 28 41.93 -6.21 -6.57
C THR A 28 41.50 -4.79 -6.92
N MET A 29 41.04 -4.02 -5.93
CA MET A 29 40.78 -2.57 -6.05
C MET A 29 42.04 -1.76 -6.38
N LYS A 30 43.19 -2.13 -5.78
CA LYS A 30 44.48 -1.48 -6.03
C LYS A 30 45.08 -1.86 -7.38
N GLU A 31 44.89 -3.10 -7.84
CA GLU A 31 45.41 -3.59 -9.11
C GLU A 31 44.64 -3.09 -10.33
N LYS A 32 43.30 -2.99 -10.25
CA LYS A 32 42.44 -2.62 -11.40
C LYS A 32 42.10 -1.12 -11.48
N GLY A 33 42.44 -0.33 -10.46
CA GLY A 33 42.28 1.12 -10.46
C GLY A 33 40.85 1.62 -10.23
N VAL A 34 40.70 2.95 -10.27
CA VAL A 34 39.48 3.68 -9.87
C VAL A 34 38.24 3.30 -10.71
N SER A 35 38.41 3.02 -12.00
CA SER A 35 37.31 2.67 -12.91
C SER A 35 36.60 1.37 -12.51
N TRP A 36 37.36 0.38 -12.04
CA TRP A 36 36.81 -0.90 -11.57
C TRP A 36 36.03 -0.72 -10.26
N THR A 37 36.54 0.10 -9.34
CA THR A 37 35.84 0.44 -8.08
C THR A 37 34.53 1.18 -8.35
N ILE A 38 34.53 2.15 -9.26
CA ILE A 38 33.31 2.86 -9.69
C ILE A 38 32.30 1.87 -10.28
N ALA A 39 32.72 1.02 -11.23
CA ALA A 39 31.85 0.04 -11.85
C ALA A 39 31.21 -0.90 -10.81
N MET A 40 31.99 -1.36 -9.82
CA MET A 40 31.47 -2.22 -8.76
C MET A 40 30.48 -1.49 -7.85
N LEU A 41 30.77 -0.25 -7.45
CA LEU A 41 29.85 0.57 -6.66
C LEU A 41 28.56 0.86 -7.42
N SER A 42 28.64 1.14 -8.72
CA SER A 42 27.45 1.30 -9.58
C SER A 42 26.62 0.03 -9.64
N ILE A 43 27.24 -1.16 -9.76
CA ILE A 43 26.51 -2.43 -9.73
C ILE A 43 25.82 -2.63 -8.38
N ILE A 44 26.51 -2.41 -7.26
CA ILE A 44 25.88 -2.50 -5.93
C ILE A 44 24.69 -1.54 -5.83
N PHE A 45 24.89 -0.29 -6.26
CA PHE A 45 23.85 0.72 -6.25
C PHE A 45 22.63 0.28 -7.05
N ILE A 46 22.81 -0.24 -8.27
CA ILE A 46 21.72 -0.76 -9.10
C ILE A 46 21.01 -1.92 -8.41
N VAL A 47 21.75 -2.87 -7.83
CA VAL A 47 21.14 -4.02 -7.13
C VAL A 47 20.31 -3.56 -5.93
N VAL A 48 20.83 -2.64 -5.12
CA VAL A 48 20.09 -2.08 -3.99
C VAL A 48 18.87 -1.29 -4.46
N PHE A 49 19.03 -0.50 -5.51
CA PHE A 49 17.94 0.28 -6.11
C PHE A 49 16.79 -0.62 -6.58
N LEU A 50 17.11 -1.68 -7.33
CA LEU A 50 16.11 -2.66 -7.80
C LEU A 50 15.44 -3.42 -6.64
N ALA A 51 16.19 -3.73 -5.58
CA ALA A 51 15.61 -4.39 -4.40
C ALA A 51 14.63 -3.48 -3.64
N ILE A 52 14.90 -2.17 -3.57
CA ILE A 52 13.97 -1.20 -2.95
C ILE A 52 12.74 -1.01 -3.84
N ALA A 53 12.95 -0.87 -5.16
CA ALA A 53 11.87 -0.77 -6.15
C ALA A 53 10.90 -1.96 -6.03
N GLU A 54 11.43 -3.19 -6.08
CA GLU A 54 10.63 -4.41 -5.89
C GLU A 54 9.86 -4.39 -4.56
N TYR A 55 10.52 -4.05 -3.45
CA TYR A 55 9.88 -3.99 -2.14
C TYR A 55 8.77 -2.91 -2.04
N TRP A 56 8.94 -1.77 -2.70
CA TRP A 56 7.92 -0.71 -2.75
C TRP A 56 6.78 -1.04 -3.72
N GLY A 57 7.06 -1.88 -4.72
CA GLY A 57 6.11 -2.39 -5.71
C GLY A 57 5.25 -3.56 -5.21
N GLU A 58 5.52 -4.12 -4.02
CA GLU A 58 4.73 -5.22 -3.46
C GLU A 58 3.32 -4.79 -3.06
N GLU A 59 2.30 -5.39 -3.69
CA GLU A 59 0.89 -5.16 -3.34
C GLU A 59 0.59 -5.62 -1.90
N PRO A 60 -0.09 -4.79 -1.09
CA PRO A 60 -0.51 -5.21 0.25
C PRO A 60 -1.38 -6.46 0.24
N ASP A 61 -1.18 -7.33 1.25
CA ASP A 61 -1.95 -8.55 1.40
C ASP A 61 -3.46 -8.31 1.53
N ARG A 62 -4.23 -9.26 1.02
CA ARG A 62 -5.68 -9.30 1.25
C ARG A 62 -5.95 -9.56 2.73
N PHE A 63 -6.96 -8.89 3.26
CA PHE A 63 -7.35 -9.02 4.65
C PHE A 63 -8.81 -9.45 4.81
N ASP A 64 -9.08 -10.19 5.89
CA ASP A 64 -10.44 -10.53 6.30
C ASP A 64 -11.04 -9.34 7.06
N VAL A 65 -12.08 -8.74 6.47
CA VAL A 65 -12.77 -7.57 7.04
C VAL A 65 -13.44 -7.87 8.39
N VAL A 66 -13.94 -9.08 8.59
CA VAL A 66 -14.64 -9.51 9.81
C VAL A 66 -13.64 -9.76 10.92
N ALA A 67 -12.55 -10.47 10.62
CA ALA A 67 -11.48 -10.73 11.58
C ALA A 67 -10.78 -9.43 12.00
N MET A 68 -10.53 -8.51 11.05
CA MET A 68 -9.95 -7.20 11.34
C MET A 68 -10.86 -6.39 12.26
N ALA A 69 -12.16 -6.31 11.95
CA ALA A 69 -13.12 -5.59 12.78
C ALA A 69 -13.23 -6.18 14.20
N ALA A 70 -13.20 -7.52 14.33
CA ALA A 70 -13.21 -8.19 15.63
C ALA A 70 -11.95 -7.88 16.45
N LYS A 71 -10.77 -7.90 15.81
CA LYS A 71 -9.49 -7.53 16.42
C LYS A 71 -9.50 -6.09 16.92
N ASP A 72 -9.93 -5.15 16.09
CA ASP A 72 -10.01 -3.72 16.43
C ASP A 72 -11.01 -3.44 17.54
N GLY A 73 -12.19 -4.06 17.46
CA GLY A 73 -13.22 -3.95 18.50
C GLY A 73 -12.90 -4.74 19.78
N LYS A 74 -11.79 -5.48 19.81
CA LYS A 74 -11.35 -6.33 20.94
C LYS A 74 -12.43 -7.34 21.37
N VAL A 75 -13.14 -7.89 20.40
CA VAL A 75 -14.18 -8.90 20.61
C VAL A 75 -13.79 -10.24 19.98
N LYS A 76 -14.26 -11.34 20.57
CA LYS A 76 -14.05 -12.68 20.00
C LYS A 76 -14.97 -12.99 18.82
N ASP A 77 -16.19 -12.45 18.85
CA ASP A 77 -17.19 -12.62 17.80
C ASP A 77 -17.55 -11.25 17.22
N ALA A 78 -17.34 -11.09 15.91
CA ALA A 78 -17.66 -9.86 15.19
C ALA A 78 -19.17 -9.52 15.23
N LYS A 79 -20.05 -10.49 15.48
CA LYS A 79 -21.49 -10.24 15.66
C LYS A 79 -21.82 -9.37 16.88
N ALA A 80 -20.89 -9.28 17.84
CA ALA A 80 -21.03 -8.38 18.99
C ALA A 80 -20.79 -6.91 18.63
N LEU A 81 -20.24 -6.62 17.45
CA LEU A 81 -19.96 -5.26 17.02
C LEU A 81 -21.25 -4.52 16.60
N PRO A 82 -21.30 -3.20 16.80
CA PRO A 82 -22.38 -2.37 16.29
C PRO A 82 -22.52 -2.50 14.77
N LEU A 83 -23.75 -2.34 14.28
CA LEU A 83 -24.02 -2.28 12.85
C LEU A 83 -23.18 -1.16 12.20
N GLY A 84 -22.53 -1.46 11.08
CA GLY A 84 -21.65 -0.53 10.37
C GLY A 84 -20.21 -0.47 10.87
N TYR A 85 -19.89 -1.05 12.04
CA TYR A 85 -18.53 -1.02 12.60
C TYR A 85 -17.50 -1.67 11.67
N THR A 86 -17.84 -2.83 11.09
CA THR A 86 -16.99 -3.51 10.11
C THR A 86 -16.77 -2.64 8.88
N TYR A 87 -17.82 -2.02 8.35
CA TYR A 87 -17.71 -1.13 7.18
C TYR A 87 -16.77 0.03 7.47
N ALA A 88 -16.97 0.74 8.58
CA ALA A 88 -16.12 1.86 8.97
C ALA A 88 -14.67 1.41 9.21
N THR A 89 -14.45 0.24 9.81
CA THR A 89 -13.11 -0.33 10.01
C THR A 89 -12.42 -0.66 8.69
N THR A 90 -13.13 -1.23 7.73
CA THR A 90 -12.58 -1.52 6.40
C THR A 90 -12.16 -0.23 5.69
N VAL A 91 -13.00 0.81 5.74
CA VAL A 91 -12.68 2.13 5.14
C VAL A 91 -11.42 2.73 5.78
N ILE A 92 -11.33 2.69 7.12
CA ILE A 92 -10.16 3.13 7.87
C ILE A 92 -8.92 2.34 7.44
N ASN A 93 -9.03 1.01 7.36
CA ASN A 93 -7.89 0.15 7.00
C ASN A 93 -7.41 0.40 5.57
N ILE A 94 -8.31 0.62 4.61
CA ILE A 94 -7.91 0.96 3.23
C ILE A 94 -7.10 2.26 3.22
N ALA A 95 -7.59 3.29 3.91
CA ALA A 95 -6.90 4.57 4.00
C ALA A 95 -5.55 4.46 4.73
N GLU A 96 -5.48 3.69 5.82
CA GLU A 96 -4.23 3.45 6.54
C GLU A 96 -3.23 2.65 5.69
N THR A 97 -3.70 1.64 4.95
CA THR A 97 -2.86 0.84 4.05
C THR A 97 -2.23 1.72 2.97
N LEU A 98 -2.99 2.66 2.38
CA LEU A 98 -2.46 3.62 1.41
C LEU A 98 -1.28 4.44 1.97
N LEU A 99 -1.32 4.79 3.26
CA LEU A 99 -0.28 5.61 3.89
C LEU A 99 0.89 4.80 4.47
N THR A 100 0.67 3.53 4.81
CA THR A 100 1.61 2.75 5.64
C THR A 100 2.21 1.53 4.94
N LYS A 101 1.76 1.21 3.71
CA LYS A 101 2.37 0.16 2.90
C LYS A 101 3.86 0.44 2.63
N PRO A 102 4.65 -0.56 2.20
CA PRO A 102 6.03 -0.33 1.78
C PRO A 102 6.15 0.85 0.80
N GLY A 103 7.12 1.74 1.06
CA GLY A 103 7.30 2.98 0.30
C GLY A 103 6.37 4.13 0.70
N GLY A 104 5.33 3.91 1.50
CA GLY A 104 4.35 4.94 1.84
C GLY A 104 3.39 5.21 0.69
N PHE A 105 2.90 6.44 0.57
CA PHE A 105 2.04 6.86 -0.53
C PHE A 105 2.92 7.35 -1.69
N LEU A 106 2.97 6.61 -2.79
CA LEU A 106 3.95 6.81 -3.86
C LEU A 106 3.42 7.71 -4.99
N VAL A 107 2.11 7.89 -5.15
CA VAL A 107 1.54 8.72 -6.23
C VAL A 107 2.12 10.15 -6.25
N ASN A 108 2.40 10.73 -5.09
CA ASN A 108 2.95 12.08 -4.95
C ASN A 108 4.48 12.10 -4.74
N ASP A 109 5.17 10.97 -4.87
CA ASP A 109 6.61 10.94 -4.70
C ASP A 109 7.35 11.72 -5.80
N MET A 110 8.35 12.49 -5.37
CA MET A 110 9.22 13.29 -6.26
C MET A 110 10.63 12.69 -6.41
N PHE A 111 10.93 11.60 -5.73
CA PHE A 111 12.26 11.01 -5.66
C PHE A 111 12.27 9.53 -6.08
N PRO A 112 13.37 9.04 -6.68
CA PRO A 112 13.55 7.61 -6.93
C PRO A 112 13.61 6.76 -5.64
N PRO A 113 13.17 5.49 -5.65
CA PRO A 113 12.66 4.75 -6.82
C PRO A 113 11.20 5.04 -7.19
N GLY A 114 10.40 5.67 -6.33
CA GLY A 114 8.95 5.86 -6.53
C GLY A 114 8.56 6.47 -7.89
N VAL A 115 9.33 7.42 -8.41
CA VAL A 115 9.11 8.04 -9.74
C VAL A 115 9.21 7.05 -10.91
N PHE A 116 9.90 5.92 -10.72
CA PHE A 116 10.05 4.87 -11.73
C PHE A 116 9.01 3.75 -11.60
N GLU A 117 8.23 3.73 -10.53
CA GLU A 117 7.16 2.75 -10.31
C GLU A 117 5.91 3.18 -11.07
N ASP A 118 5.30 2.26 -11.82
CA ASP A 118 4.05 2.50 -12.55
C ASP A 118 2.86 1.72 -11.96
N ASN A 119 3.11 0.49 -11.52
CA ASN A 119 2.10 -0.42 -11.02
C ASN A 119 1.55 0.02 -9.66
N MET A 120 2.43 0.35 -8.71
CA MET A 120 1.99 0.71 -7.36
C MET A 120 1.19 2.02 -7.33
N PRO A 121 1.62 3.13 -7.99
CA PRO A 121 0.79 4.33 -8.08
C PRO A 121 -0.58 4.10 -8.75
N SER A 122 -0.63 3.20 -9.74
CA SER A 122 -1.89 2.81 -10.39
C SER A 122 -2.81 2.04 -9.44
N TRP A 123 -2.26 1.14 -8.63
CA TRP A 123 -2.99 0.44 -7.57
C TRP A 123 -3.51 1.42 -6.51
N GLU A 124 -2.67 2.36 -6.06
CA GLU A 124 -3.03 3.39 -5.08
C GLU A 124 -4.19 4.24 -5.57
N TYR A 125 -4.18 4.64 -6.84
CA TYR A 125 -5.28 5.40 -7.44
C TYR A 125 -6.60 4.61 -7.44
N GLY A 126 -6.53 3.30 -7.72
CA GLY A 126 -7.69 2.40 -7.64
C GLY A 126 -8.24 2.30 -6.21
N ALA A 127 -7.37 2.03 -5.24
CA ALA A 127 -7.74 1.94 -3.83
C ALA A 127 -8.26 3.26 -3.26
N LEU A 128 -7.66 4.39 -3.63
CA LEU A 128 -8.13 5.74 -3.27
C LEU A 128 -9.50 6.05 -3.89
N THR A 129 -9.76 5.63 -5.13
CA THR A 129 -11.08 5.77 -5.75
C THR A 129 -12.13 4.97 -4.98
N ALA A 130 -11.81 3.73 -4.59
CA ALA A 130 -12.70 2.92 -3.76
C ALA A 130 -12.93 3.55 -2.38
N LEU A 131 -11.90 4.11 -1.75
CA LEU A 131 -11.98 4.83 -0.48
C LEU A 131 -12.91 6.05 -0.58
N ARG A 132 -12.79 6.83 -1.66
CA ARG A 132 -13.65 7.99 -1.94
C ARG A 132 -15.10 7.55 -2.11
N ASP A 133 -15.36 6.61 -3.01
CA ASP A 133 -16.72 6.14 -3.32
C ASP A 133 -17.40 5.50 -2.10
N THR A 134 -16.67 4.70 -1.30
CA THR A 134 -17.19 4.10 -0.06
C THR A 134 -17.54 5.17 0.97
N THR A 135 -16.66 6.16 1.17
CA THR A 135 -16.90 7.25 2.13
C THR A 135 -18.06 8.14 1.70
N SER A 136 -18.16 8.46 0.41
CA SER A 136 -19.28 9.20 -0.17
C SER A 136 -20.60 8.44 0.01
N ALA A 137 -20.62 7.14 -0.28
CA ALA A 137 -21.81 6.33 -0.09
C ALA A 137 -22.21 6.24 1.39
N LEU A 138 -21.21 6.13 2.27
CA LEU A 138 -21.43 6.12 3.71
C LEU A 138 -22.07 7.40 4.19
N ARG A 139 -21.49 8.57 3.85
CA ARG A 139 -22.00 9.89 4.24
C ARG A 139 -23.39 10.15 3.66
N ASN A 140 -23.57 9.93 2.36
CA ASN A 140 -24.75 10.44 1.64
C ASN A 140 -25.96 9.52 1.73
N HIS A 141 -25.74 8.21 1.84
CA HIS A 141 -26.81 7.21 1.77
C HIS A 141 -26.90 6.35 3.03
N ILE A 142 -25.79 5.76 3.48
CA ILE A 142 -25.83 4.68 4.48
C ILE A 142 -25.96 5.20 5.92
N ALA A 143 -25.28 6.29 6.28
CA ALA A 143 -25.34 6.88 7.62
C ALA A 143 -26.60 7.73 7.85
N ARG A 144 -27.44 7.87 6.82
CA ARG A 144 -28.62 8.75 6.81
C ARG A 144 -29.92 7.95 6.74
N ALA A 145 -30.87 8.34 7.59
CA ALA A 145 -32.20 7.71 7.62
C ALA A 145 -32.99 8.02 6.34
N GLN A 146 -32.82 9.24 5.82
CA GLN A 146 -33.40 9.76 4.58
C GLN A 146 -32.44 10.74 3.91
N SER A 147 -32.58 10.96 2.60
CA SER A 147 -31.71 11.85 1.81
C SER A 147 -31.70 13.33 2.24
N GLN A 148 -32.65 13.73 3.10
CA GLN A 148 -32.75 15.08 3.67
C GLN A 148 -32.39 15.13 5.16
N SER A 149 -32.02 14.00 5.78
CA SER A 149 -31.67 13.96 7.21
C SER A 149 -30.31 14.62 7.50
N LYS A 150 -30.08 15.07 8.73
CA LYS A 150 -28.81 15.71 9.10
C LYS A 150 -27.63 14.77 8.80
N GLU A 151 -26.60 15.31 8.15
CA GLU A 151 -25.36 14.57 7.89
C GLU A 151 -24.60 14.31 9.19
N ASP A 152 -23.87 13.19 9.23
CA ASP A 152 -22.98 12.90 10.34
C ASP A 152 -21.76 13.87 10.29
N PRO A 153 -21.42 14.55 11.39
CA PRO A 153 -20.40 15.60 11.38
C PRO A 153 -18.98 15.07 11.14
N ASP A 154 -18.68 13.83 11.52
CA ASP A 154 -17.36 13.25 11.27
C ASP A 154 -17.25 12.79 9.81
N LEU A 155 -18.31 12.20 9.24
CA LEU A 155 -18.31 11.82 7.82
C LEU A 155 -18.28 13.04 6.89
N ALA A 156 -18.94 14.13 7.27
CA ALA A 156 -18.88 15.40 6.55
C ALA A 156 -17.47 16.04 6.54
N GLN A 157 -16.63 15.70 7.53
CA GLN A 157 -15.21 16.07 7.54
C GLN A 157 -14.35 15.05 6.77
N ALA A 158 -14.60 13.76 6.96
CA ALA A 158 -13.77 12.68 6.41
C ALA A 158 -13.74 12.68 4.88
N GLU A 159 -14.90 12.81 4.23
CA GLU A 159 -14.99 12.72 2.77
C GLU A 159 -14.16 13.82 2.06
N PRO A 160 -14.28 15.12 2.39
CA PRO A 160 -13.44 16.15 1.78
C PRO A 160 -11.94 15.87 1.89
N PHE A 161 -11.48 15.35 3.03
CA PHE A 161 -10.08 15.01 3.22
C PHE A 161 -9.61 13.91 2.27
N PHE A 162 -10.39 12.85 2.06
CA PHE A 162 -10.05 11.82 1.07
C PHE A 162 -10.14 12.31 -0.37
N TYR A 163 -10.92 13.36 -0.66
CA TYR A 163 -10.99 14.00 -1.96
C TYR A 163 -9.87 15.02 -2.22
N PHE A 164 -9.02 15.30 -1.24
CA PHE A 164 -7.85 16.14 -1.43
C PHE A 164 -6.96 15.58 -2.55
N ASP A 165 -6.27 16.49 -3.26
CA ASP A 165 -5.42 16.14 -4.39
C ASP A 165 -4.37 15.10 -3.96
N HIS A 166 -4.37 13.98 -4.65
CA HIS A 166 -3.47 12.84 -4.46
C HIS A 166 -2.06 13.04 -5.03
N THR A 167 -1.83 14.13 -5.76
CA THR A 167 -0.50 14.46 -6.31
C THR A 167 0.22 15.55 -5.50
N SER A 168 -0.40 16.03 -4.42
CA SER A 168 0.17 17.08 -3.58
C SER A 168 1.22 16.52 -2.62
N TRP A 169 2.49 16.80 -2.91
CA TRP A 169 3.62 16.47 -2.04
C TRP A 169 4.02 17.62 -1.10
N GLN A 170 3.65 18.86 -1.47
CA GLN A 170 3.93 20.07 -0.69
C GLN A 170 2.87 20.29 0.38
N LEU A 171 3.08 21.24 1.30
CA LEU A 171 2.12 21.53 2.37
C LEU A 171 0.84 22.22 1.83
N PRO A 172 -0.37 21.69 2.12
CA PRO A 172 -0.63 20.42 2.81
C PRO A 172 -0.42 19.20 1.90
N SER A 173 0.25 18.18 2.43
CA SER A 173 0.54 16.96 1.67
C SER A 173 -0.68 16.03 1.66
N SER A 174 -0.80 15.20 0.62
CA SER A 174 -1.89 14.24 0.48
C SER A 174 -2.04 13.34 1.71
N GLU A 175 -0.93 12.84 2.24
CA GLU A 175 -0.87 11.97 3.41
C GLU A 175 -1.38 12.69 4.66
N SER A 176 -1.01 13.97 4.83
CA SER A 176 -1.43 14.76 5.98
C SER A 176 -2.94 15.02 5.97
N GLU A 177 -3.54 15.23 4.79
CA GLU A 177 -4.98 15.40 4.66
C GLU A 177 -5.70 14.05 4.81
N TYR A 178 -5.20 12.98 4.21
CA TYR A 178 -5.78 11.64 4.37
C TYR A 178 -5.73 11.15 5.81
N GLN A 179 -4.68 11.49 6.56
CA GLN A 179 -4.60 11.23 8.00
C GLN A 179 -5.73 11.90 8.79
N LYS A 180 -6.09 13.15 8.45
CA LYS A 180 -7.25 13.83 9.07
C LYS A 180 -8.57 13.12 8.73
N GLY A 181 -8.70 12.63 7.49
CA GLY A 181 -9.82 11.80 7.06
C GLY A 181 -9.93 10.50 7.87
N ILE A 182 -8.82 9.79 8.09
CA ILE A 182 -8.72 8.59 8.93
C ILE A 182 -9.16 8.89 10.36
N GLU A 183 -8.69 9.99 10.94
CA GLU A 183 -9.06 10.39 12.29
C GLU A 183 -10.56 10.70 12.43
N ALA A 184 -11.14 11.38 11.45
CA ALA A 184 -12.58 11.61 11.40
C ALA A 184 -13.37 10.29 11.29
N MET A 185 -12.94 9.37 10.42
CA MET A 185 -13.55 8.05 10.32
C MET A 185 -13.45 7.24 11.61
N ARG A 186 -12.32 7.31 12.32
CA ARG A 186 -12.14 6.66 13.64
C ARG A 186 -13.12 7.23 14.67
N ARG A 187 -13.37 8.54 14.69
CA ARG A 187 -14.38 9.16 15.56
C ARG A 187 -15.80 8.70 15.22
N TYR A 188 -16.16 8.66 13.93
CA TYR A 188 -17.44 8.10 13.48
C TYR A 188 -17.62 6.66 13.97
N ARG A 189 -16.62 5.80 13.73
CA ARG A 189 -16.63 4.39 14.17
C ARG A 189 -16.78 4.26 15.68
N ALA A 190 -16.08 5.08 16.46
CA ALA A 190 -16.20 5.08 17.92
C ALA A 190 -17.63 5.41 18.37
N ARG A 191 -18.26 6.43 17.74
CA ARG A 191 -19.64 6.83 18.01
C ARG A 191 -20.69 5.78 17.64
N LEU A 192 -20.40 4.85 16.72
CA LEU A 192 -21.28 3.70 16.48
C LEU A 192 -21.41 2.80 17.72
N SER A 193 -20.35 2.71 18.55
CA SER A 193 -20.35 1.90 19.76
C SER A 193 -21.16 2.53 20.90
N THR A 194 -21.23 3.85 20.94
CA THR A 194 -22.02 4.60 21.93
C THR A 194 -23.44 4.90 21.45
N ARG A 195 -23.78 4.55 20.19
CA ARG A 195 -25.05 4.88 19.52
C ARG A 195 -25.25 6.38 19.26
N ASP A 196 -24.17 7.15 19.24
CA ASP A 196 -24.15 8.59 18.88
C ASP A 196 -23.91 8.83 17.38
N ALA A 197 -23.77 7.76 16.61
CA ALA A 197 -23.74 7.75 15.15
C ALA A 197 -24.66 6.63 14.64
N SER A 198 -25.15 6.78 13.42
CA SER A 198 -26.08 5.82 12.80
C SER A 198 -25.47 5.17 11.56
N PHE A 199 -25.83 3.92 11.35
CA PHE A 199 -25.61 3.16 10.12
C PHE A 199 -26.89 2.42 9.80
N PHE A 200 -27.44 2.62 8.59
CA PHE A 200 -28.70 2.02 8.19
C PHE A 200 -28.46 0.92 7.14
N SER A 201 -28.78 -0.34 7.48
CA SER A 201 -28.64 -1.51 6.61
C SER A 201 -29.78 -1.66 5.58
N ARG A 202 -30.26 -0.56 5.00
CA ARG A 202 -31.39 -0.58 4.07
C ARG A 202 -30.93 -0.98 2.66
N ALA A 203 -31.72 -1.81 1.98
CA ALA A 203 -31.38 -2.33 0.66
C ALA A 203 -31.29 -1.23 -0.42
N ASP A 204 -32.10 -0.18 -0.31
CA ASP A 204 -32.09 0.96 -1.25
C ASP A 204 -30.81 1.80 -1.15
N ASN A 205 -30.26 1.95 0.06
CA ASN A 205 -28.96 2.59 0.26
C ASN A 205 -27.83 1.74 -0.34
N LEU A 206 -27.86 0.42 -0.12
CA LEU A 206 -26.88 -0.49 -0.70
C LEU A 206 -26.94 -0.49 -2.22
N ARG A 207 -28.15 -0.49 -2.81
CA ARG A 207 -28.34 -0.42 -4.26
C ARG A 207 -27.70 0.84 -4.86
N GLN A 208 -27.89 2.00 -4.24
CA GLN A 208 -27.26 3.25 -4.70
C GLN A 208 -25.73 3.15 -4.74
N TYR A 209 -25.13 2.50 -3.74
CA TYR A 209 -23.68 2.27 -3.74
C TYR A 209 -23.26 1.26 -4.83
N LEU A 210 -24.00 0.17 -5.01
CA LEU A 210 -23.73 -0.81 -6.06
C LEU A 210 -23.82 -0.21 -7.47
N GLU A 211 -24.74 0.73 -7.71
CA GLU A 211 -24.83 1.47 -8.98
C GLU A 211 -23.59 2.34 -9.26
N ILE A 212 -22.95 2.89 -8.22
CA ILE A 212 -21.67 3.59 -8.36
C ILE A 212 -20.59 2.60 -8.79
N LEU A 213 -20.50 1.46 -8.10
CA LEU A 213 -19.51 0.41 -8.41
C LEU A 213 -19.70 -0.16 -9.83
N GLU A 214 -20.93 -0.38 -10.25
CA GLU A 214 -21.26 -0.82 -11.62
C GLU A 214 -20.68 0.14 -12.66
N LYS A 215 -20.90 1.45 -12.48
CA LYS A 215 -20.36 2.48 -13.38
C LYS A 215 -18.84 2.52 -13.38
N ARG A 216 -18.20 2.37 -12.21
CA ARG A 216 -16.73 2.31 -12.08
C ARG A 216 -16.15 1.11 -12.84
N LEU A 217 -16.71 -0.07 -12.61
CA LEU A 217 -16.28 -1.31 -13.27
C LEU A 217 -16.53 -1.27 -14.77
N GLY A 218 -17.66 -0.72 -15.22
CA GLY A 218 -17.94 -0.52 -16.64
C GLY A 218 -16.92 0.42 -17.30
N SER A 219 -16.55 1.52 -16.64
CA SER A 219 -15.51 2.43 -17.14
C SER A 219 -14.13 1.75 -17.21
N LEU A 220 -13.76 0.97 -16.20
CA LEU A 220 -12.50 0.20 -16.21
C LEU A 220 -12.49 -0.84 -17.33
N SER A 221 -13.58 -1.59 -17.50
CA SER A 221 -13.72 -2.57 -18.58
C SER A 221 -13.54 -1.91 -19.94
N ASN A 222 -14.19 -0.76 -20.19
CA ASN A 222 -14.06 -0.05 -21.46
C ASN A 222 -12.62 0.41 -21.72
N ARG A 223 -11.91 0.92 -20.70
CA ARG A 223 -10.50 1.34 -20.83
C ARG A 223 -9.57 0.16 -21.13
N LEU A 224 -9.76 -0.97 -20.45
CA LEU A 224 -8.98 -2.19 -20.68
C LEU A 224 -9.23 -2.79 -22.06
N SER A 225 -10.49 -2.79 -22.52
CA SER A 225 -10.82 -3.24 -23.87
C SER A 225 -10.22 -2.32 -24.94
N ALA A 226 -10.24 -1.00 -24.73
CA ALA A 226 -9.63 -0.04 -25.63
C ALA A 226 -8.10 -0.21 -25.71
N SER A 227 -7.41 -0.42 -24.58
CA SER A 227 -5.96 -0.64 -24.58
C SER A 227 -5.54 -1.95 -25.26
N ALA A 228 -6.41 -2.95 -25.30
CA ALA A 228 -6.16 -4.21 -26.01
C ALA A 228 -6.55 -4.15 -27.50
N GLY A 229 -7.47 -3.24 -27.88
CA GLY A 229 -7.91 -3.05 -29.26
C GLY A 229 -7.01 -2.14 -30.10
N ASP A 230 -6.18 -1.31 -29.45
CA ASP A 230 -5.27 -0.34 -30.10
C ASP A 230 -3.95 -0.98 -30.60
N THR A 231 -3.86 -2.31 -30.65
CA THR A 231 -2.76 -3.05 -31.31
C THR A 231 -3.01 -3.30 -32.81
N GLY A 232 -3.89 -2.52 -33.43
CA GLY A 232 -4.19 -2.61 -34.86
C GLY A 232 -3.33 -1.65 -35.70
N LEU A 233 -2.22 -2.17 -36.22
CA LEU A 233 -1.46 -1.75 -37.43
C LEU A 233 -1.13 -0.26 -37.62
#